data_AF-A0A9E6VRI4-F1
#
_entry.id   AF-A0A9E6VRI4-F1
#
_cell.length_a   1.000
_cell.length_b   1.000
_cell.length_c   1.000
_cell.angle_alpha   90.00
_cell.angle_beta   90.00
_cell.angle_gamma   90.00
#
_symmetry.space_group_name_H-M   'P 1'
#
loop_
_entity.id
_entity.type
_entity.pdbx_description
1 polymer ?
#
loop_
_entity_poly.entity_id
_entity_poly.type
_entity_poly.pdbx_seq_one_letter_code
_entity_poly.pdbx_strand_id
1 'polypeptide(L)'
;MSKRRKQSGLWQYLDETGILEKGSPDDIALAKRAYWKTYFSRYRKERREKCPEFIVSLSREKGEYGKVALAAKRHKLTITAFLRAAALAYVDQTFLVPDTERLAHVEQLVSQCLNEVQILAKAKNRSLWEVDEKYQAIERRIEQLEQDISAIFRHPLSIESSIRQAIQKSPELRARLRELLT
;
A
#
# COMPACT_ATOMS: atom_id res chain seq x y z
N MET A 1 -15.88 51.22 11.52
CA MET A 1 -16.10 49.83 11.98
C MET A 1 -15.93 48.87 10.80
N SER A 2 -14.77 48.22 10.69
CA SER A 2 -14.44 47.35 9.54
C SER A 2 -14.90 45.91 9.79
N LYS A 3 -15.56 45.33 8.78
CA LYS A 3 -16.14 43.98 8.77
C LYS A 3 -15.12 42.93 9.25
N ARG A 4 -15.45 42.23 10.35
CA ARG A 4 -14.70 41.09 10.91
C ARG A 4 -14.57 39.98 9.86
N ARG A 5 -13.51 40.04 9.04
CA ARG A 5 -13.07 38.91 8.20
C ARG A 5 -12.73 37.76 9.14
N LYS A 6 -13.25 36.55 8.86
CA LYS A 6 -12.98 35.30 9.61
C LYS A 6 -11.52 35.27 10.08
N GLN A 7 -11.29 35.52 11.36
CA GLN A 7 -9.94 35.79 11.87
C GLN A 7 -9.14 34.49 11.84
N SER A 8 -8.13 34.41 10.98
CA SER A 8 -7.10 33.38 11.10
C SER A 8 -6.41 33.56 12.46
N GLY A 9 -5.86 32.48 13.04
CA GLY A 9 -5.23 32.53 14.38
C GLY A 9 -4.16 33.62 14.53
N LEU A 10 -3.54 34.05 13.42
CA LEU A 10 -2.61 35.19 13.40
C LEU A 10 -3.32 36.53 13.65
N TRP A 11 -4.48 36.77 13.04
CA TRP A 11 -5.21 38.03 13.23
C TRP A 11 -5.79 38.14 14.64
N GLN A 12 -6.21 37.02 15.25
CA GLN A 12 -6.64 37.01 16.66
C GLN A 12 -5.47 37.36 17.58
N TYR A 13 -4.30 36.76 17.37
CA TYR A 13 -3.10 37.07 18.16
C TYR A 13 -2.66 38.54 18.02
N LEU A 14 -2.76 39.12 16.82
CA LEU A 14 -2.42 40.53 16.60
C LEU A 14 -3.44 41.51 17.22
N ASP A 15 -4.70 41.07 17.36
CA ASP A 15 -5.79 41.81 18.03
C ASP A 15 -5.64 41.76 19.55
N GLU A 16 -5.40 40.56 20.11
CA GLU A 16 -5.14 40.32 21.53
C GLU A 16 -3.89 41.05 22.06
N THR A 17 -2.87 41.22 21.21
CA THR A 17 -1.66 41.97 21.56
C THR A 17 -1.83 43.49 21.46
N GLY A 18 -2.96 43.97 20.92
CA GLY A 18 -3.26 45.42 20.79
C GLY A 18 -2.39 46.15 19.76
N ILE A 19 -1.58 45.43 18.99
CA ILE A 19 -0.60 45.99 18.04
C ILE A 19 -1.31 46.45 16.74
N LEU A 20 -2.52 45.93 16.45
CA LEU A 20 -3.34 46.35 15.31
C LEU A 20 -3.82 47.81 15.39
N GLU A 21 -4.04 48.34 16.58
CA GLU A 21 -4.59 49.70 16.77
C GLU A 21 -3.51 50.76 17.05
N LYS A 22 -2.35 50.36 17.61
CA LYS A 22 -1.34 51.29 18.13
C LYS A 22 0.11 51.00 17.69
N GLY A 23 0.36 49.92 16.96
CA GLY A 23 1.71 49.50 16.58
C GLY A 23 2.25 50.19 15.33
N SER A 24 3.56 50.45 15.31
CA SER A 24 4.31 50.80 14.10
C SER A 24 4.33 49.62 13.13
N PRO A 25 4.51 49.83 11.81
CA PRO A 25 4.69 48.73 10.85
C PRO A 25 5.76 47.71 11.26
N ASP A 26 6.81 48.17 11.95
CA ASP A 26 7.89 47.32 12.48
C ASP A 26 7.41 46.44 13.64
N ASP A 27 6.54 46.97 14.51
CA ASP A 27 5.96 46.23 15.64
C ASP A 27 5.05 45.11 15.15
N ILE A 28 4.27 45.38 14.10
CA ILE A 28 3.41 44.37 13.45
C ILE A 28 4.28 43.26 12.83
N ALA A 29 5.42 43.61 12.22
CA ALA A 29 6.34 42.63 11.65
C ALA A 29 7.00 41.75 12.72
N LEU A 30 7.42 42.35 13.84
CA LEU A 30 7.98 41.63 14.99
C LEU A 30 6.94 40.70 15.63
N ALA A 31 5.72 41.19 15.84
CA ALA A 31 4.62 40.40 16.40
C ALA A 31 4.26 39.19 15.52
N LYS A 32 4.21 39.38 14.19
CA LYS A 32 4.01 38.28 13.25
C LYS A 32 5.12 37.23 13.33
N ARG A 33 6.39 37.65 13.41
CA ARG A 33 7.52 36.73 13.57
C ARG A 33 7.42 35.94 14.88
N ALA A 34 7.07 36.60 15.99
CA ALA A 34 6.88 35.97 17.28
C ALA A 34 5.73 34.94 17.27
N TYR A 35 4.60 35.29 16.64
CA TYR A 35 3.48 34.38 16.43
C TYR A 35 3.91 33.13 15.67
N TRP A 36 4.53 33.30 14.50
CA TRP A 36 4.94 32.17 13.66
C TRP A 36 5.98 31.29 14.37
N LYS A 37 6.93 31.88 15.11
CA LYS A 37 7.89 31.12 15.92
C LYS A 37 7.18 30.24 16.95
N THR A 38 6.23 30.79 17.69
CA THR A 38 5.47 30.07 18.71
C THR A 38 4.56 29.01 18.08
N TYR A 39 3.88 29.37 16.99
CA TYR A 39 3.03 28.47 16.21
C TYR A 39 3.81 27.27 15.67
N PHE A 40 4.95 27.50 15.00
CA PHE A 40 5.78 26.41 14.47
C PHE A 40 6.41 25.58 15.58
N SER A 41 6.77 26.19 16.70
CA SER A 41 7.25 25.46 17.88
C SER A 41 6.19 24.50 18.41
N ARG A 42 4.96 25.00 18.64
CA ARG A 42 3.82 24.19 19.08
C ARG A 42 3.47 23.10 18.07
N TYR A 43 3.38 23.46 16.79
CA TYR A 43 3.12 22.50 15.70
C TYR A 43 4.16 21.39 15.65
N ARG A 44 5.46 21.71 15.76
CA ARG A 44 6.54 20.70 15.82
C ARG A 44 6.49 19.86 17.09
N LYS A 45 6.03 20.42 18.21
CA LYS A 45 5.86 19.67 19.46
C LYS A 45 4.70 18.68 19.33
N GLU A 46 3.51 19.15 18.95
CA GLU A 46 2.33 18.31 18.72
C GLU A 46 2.60 17.22 17.68
N ARG A 47 3.35 17.53 16.62
CA ARG A 47 3.72 16.54 15.60
C ARG A 47 4.66 15.47 16.16
N ARG A 48 5.63 15.83 17.02
CA ARG A 48 6.52 14.85 17.67
C ARG A 48 5.76 13.94 18.65
N GLU A 49 4.74 14.47 19.31
CA GLU A 49 3.88 13.68 20.21
C GLU A 49 2.97 12.72 19.44
N LYS A 50 2.38 13.17 18.32
CA LYS A 50 1.43 12.35 17.53
C LYS A 50 2.10 11.43 16.51
N CYS A 51 3.27 11.80 16.02
CA CYS A 51 3.99 11.10 14.96
C CYS A 51 5.47 10.98 15.36
N PRO A 52 5.81 10.02 16.25
CA PRO A 52 7.21 9.76 16.59
C PRO A 52 7.98 9.35 15.33
N GLU A 53 9.10 10.02 15.08
CA GLU A 53 9.97 9.76 13.93
C GLU A 53 11.24 9.04 14.42
N PHE A 54 11.62 7.97 13.72
CA PHE A 54 12.83 7.21 14.00
C PHE A 54 13.77 7.31 12.80
N ILE A 55 15.04 7.60 13.05
CA ILE A 55 16.08 7.64 12.02
C ILE A 55 16.85 6.33 12.09
N VAL A 56 16.84 5.57 11.00
CA VAL A 56 17.59 4.32 10.86
C VAL A 56 18.63 4.51 9.77
N SER A 57 19.90 4.33 10.14
CA SER A 57 21.03 4.39 9.20
C SER A 57 21.35 3.00 8.70
N LEU A 58 21.26 2.79 7.39
CA LEU A 58 21.61 1.53 6.74
C LEU A 58 23.02 1.61 6.14
N SER A 59 23.87 0.65 6.48
CA SER A 59 25.22 0.57 5.92
C SER A 59 25.18 0.12 4.45
N ARG A 60 25.85 0.88 3.58
CA ARG A 60 26.08 0.46 2.19
C ARG A 60 27.19 -0.58 2.08
N GLU A 61 28.25 -0.44 2.86
CA GLU A 61 29.41 -1.35 2.86
C GLU A 61 29.02 -2.76 3.31
N LYS A 62 28.13 -2.89 4.31
CA LYS A 62 27.60 -4.19 4.76
C LYS A 62 26.45 -4.72 3.90
N GLY A 63 26.09 -4.00 2.83
CA GLY A 63 25.02 -4.37 1.90
C GLY A 63 23.60 -4.28 2.46
N GLU A 64 23.40 -3.69 3.64
CA GLU A 64 22.07 -3.58 4.29
C GLU A 64 21.10 -2.78 3.42
N TYR A 65 21.56 -1.63 2.92
CA TYR A 65 20.76 -0.80 2.02
C TYR A 65 20.35 -1.56 0.75
N GLY A 66 21.28 -2.32 0.15
CA GLY A 66 21.01 -3.09 -1.06
C GLY A 66 19.95 -4.17 -0.85
N LYS A 67 20.03 -4.89 0.28
CA LYS A 67 19.03 -5.91 0.66
C LYS A 67 17.65 -5.30 0.83
N VAL A 68 17.55 -4.19 1.57
CA VAL A 68 16.27 -3.51 1.81
C VAL A 68 15.71 -2.92 0.51
N ALA A 69 16.54 -2.28 -0.31
CA ALA A 69 16.09 -1.71 -1.58
C ALA A 69 15.57 -2.78 -2.55
N LEU A 70 16.26 -3.92 -2.64
CA LEU A 70 15.81 -5.04 -3.46
C LEU A 70 14.48 -5.62 -2.94
N ALA A 71 14.35 -5.81 -1.63
CA ALA A 71 13.12 -6.30 -1.02
C ALA A 71 11.96 -5.31 -1.26
N ALA A 72 12.15 -4.01 -0.99
CA ALA A 72 11.13 -3.00 -1.25
C ALA A 72 10.64 -3.02 -2.71
N LYS A 73 11.58 -3.15 -3.67
CA LYS A 73 11.24 -3.26 -5.10
C LYS A 73 10.42 -4.51 -5.41
N ARG A 74 10.75 -5.67 -4.83
CA ARG A 74 10.00 -6.93 -5.01
C ARG A 74 8.56 -6.81 -4.50
N HIS A 75 8.35 -6.06 -3.43
CA HIS A 75 7.02 -5.81 -2.85
C HIS A 75 6.30 -4.60 -3.47
N LYS A 76 6.87 -3.97 -4.52
CA LYS A 76 6.31 -2.77 -5.16
C LYS A 76 6.06 -1.59 -4.18
N LEU A 77 6.89 -1.48 -3.13
CA LEU A 77 6.81 -0.44 -2.10
C LEU A 77 8.02 0.49 -2.12
N THR A 78 7.87 1.70 -1.56
CA THR A 78 9.03 2.55 -1.23
C THR A 78 9.81 1.92 -0.07
N ILE A 79 11.11 2.24 0.05
CA ILE A 79 11.98 1.69 1.12
C ILE A 79 11.38 1.95 2.51
N THR A 80 10.89 3.18 2.75
CA THR A 80 10.30 3.56 4.04
C THR A 80 8.97 2.86 4.30
N ALA A 81 8.12 2.72 3.28
CA ALA A 81 6.87 1.98 3.41
C ALA A 81 7.13 0.49 3.66
N PHE A 82 8.09 -0.11 2.96
CA PHE A 82 8.51 -1.49 3.15
C PHE A 82 9.04 -1.74 4.58
N LEU A 83 9.94 -0.87 5.09
CA LEU A 83 10.47 -1.02 6.45
C LEU A 83 9.37 -0.95 7.50
N ARG A 84 8.43 0.00 7.35
CA ARG A 84 7.27 0.10 8.25
C ARG A 84 6.39 -1.15 8.17
N ALA A 85 6.03 -1.58 6.97
CA ALA A 85 5.18 -2.74 6.76
C ALA A 85 5.83 -4.03 7.25
N ALA A 86 7.13 -4.21 7.02
CA ALA A 86 7.88 -5.37 7.50
C ALA A 86 7.99 -5.39 9.03
N ALA A 87 8.23 -4.24 9.67
CA ALA A 87 8.27 -4.15 11.12
C ALA A 87 6.92 -4.49 11.76
N LEU A 88 5.82 -3.96 11.21
CA LEU A 88 4.47 -4.30 11.67
C LEU A 88 4.13 -5.77 11.43
N ALA A 89 4.39 -6.29 10.23
CA ALA A 89 4.12 -7.68 9.90
C ALA A 89 4.89 -8.64 10.83
N TYR A 90 6.14 -8.32 11.18
CA TYR A 90 6.92 -9.10 12.14
C TYR A 90 6.31 -9.10 13.54
N VAL A 91 5.86 -7.92 14.03
CA VAL A 91 5.19 -7.79 15.34
C VAL A 91 3.86 -8.54 15.35
N ASP A 92 3.10 -8.43 14.28
CA ASP A 92 1.78 -9.06 14.12
C ASP A 92 1.87 -10.55 13.77
N GLN A 93 3.08 -11.09 13.63
CA GLN A 93 3.33 -12.47 13.19
C GLN A 93 2.65 -12.82 11.85
N THR A 94 2.56 -11.83 10.96
CA THR A 94 1.99 -11.97 9.62
C THR A 94 3.07 -11.91 8.55
N PHE A 95 2.77 -12.48 7.37
CA PHE A 95 3.66 -12.37 6.22
C PHE A 95 3.37 -11.09 5.44
N LEU A 96 4.42 -10.32 5.16
CA LEU A 96 4.35 -9.28 4.15
C LEU A 96 4.36 -9.95 2.77
N VAL A 97 3.28 -9.83 2.02
CA VAL A 97 3.14 -10.49 0.71
C VAL A 97 3.65 -9.55 -0.41
N PRO A 98 4.47 -10.04 -1.37
CA PRO A 98 5.00 -9.19 -2.44
C PRO A 98 3.97 -8.71 -3.47
N ASP A 99 2.93 -9.51 -3.69
CA ASP A 99 1.89 -9.23 -4.69
C ASP A 99 0.53 -9.63 -4.14
N THR A 100 -0.19 -8.64 -3.59
CA THR A 100 -1.52 -8.84 -3.01
C THR A 100 -2.55 -9.23 -4.05
N GLU A 101 -2.39 -8.83 -5.31
CA GLU A 101 -3.31 -9.21 -6.40
C GLU A 101 -3.19 -10.69 -6.73
N ARG A 102 -1.95 -11.22 -6.76
CA ARG A 102 -1.73 -12.66 -6.97
C ARG A 102 -2.27 -13.48 -5.81
N LEU A 103 -2.11 -13.02 -4.57
CA LEU A 103 -2.68 -13.69 -3.41
C LEU A 103 -4.21 -13.69 -3.46
N ALA A 104 -4.82 -12.54 -3.76
CA ALA A 104 -6.27 -12.44 -3.92
C ALA A 104 -6.79 -13.38 -5.02
N HIS A 105 -6.03 -13.55 -6.12
CA HIS A 105 -6.37 -14.51 -7.15
C HIS A 105 -6.32 -15.96 -6.65
N VAL A 106 -5.32 -16.32 -5.84
CA VAL A 106 -5.25 -17.63 -5.19
C VAL A 106 -6.42 -17.85 -4.24
N GLU A 107 -6.74 -16.86 -3.39
CA GLU A 107 -7.90 -16.92 -2.48
C GLU A 107 -9.21 -17.11 -3.23
N GLN A 108 -9.36 -16.45 -4.38
CA GLN A 108 -10.50 -16.61 -5.27
C GLN A 108 -10.58 -18.03 -5.83
N LEU A 109 -9.47 -18.60 -6.33
CA LEU A 109 -9.44 -19.97 -6.85
C LEU A 109 -9.82 -20.99 -5.78
N VAL A 110 -9.28 -20.85 -4.57
CA VAL A 110 -9.63 -21.70 -3.42
C VAL A 110 -11.11 -21.59 -3.08
N SER A 111 -11.65 -20.38 -3.06
CA SER A 111 -13.08 -20.14 -2.78
C SER A 111 -13.99 -20.76 -3.83
N GLN A 112 -13.60 -20.69 -5.11
CA GLN A 112 -14.34 -21.33 -6.21
C GLN A 112 -14.33 -22.86 -6.06
N CYS A 113 -13.16 -23.46 -5.80
CA CYS A 113 -13.04 -24.88 -5.53
C CYS A 113 -13.93 -25.32 -4.36
N LEU A 114 -13.88 -24.60 -3.23
CA LEU A 114 -14.71 -24.90 -2.06
C LEU A 114 -16.21 -24.86 -2.39
N ASN A 115 -16.66 -23.84 -3.14
CA ASN A 115 -18.07 -23.74 -3.53
C ASN A 115 -18.51 -24.90 -4.41
N GLU A 116 -17.68 -25.31 -5.38
CA GLU A 116 -17.97 -26.45 -6.25
C GLU A 116 -18.05 -27.77 -5.45
N VAL A 117 -17.11 -28.00 -4.53
CA VAL A 117 -17.13 -29.15 -3.62
C VAL A 117 -18.41 -29.15 -2.77
N GLN A 118 -18.81 -27.99 -2.25
CA GLN A 118 -20.05 -27.88 -1.47
C GLN A 118 -21.31 -28.15 -2.30
N ILE A 119 -21.34 -27.74 -3.57
CA ILE A 119 -22.45 -28.03 -4.48
C ILE A 119 -22.56 -29.54 -4.71
N LEU A 120 -21.43 -30.20 -5.01
CA LEU A 120 -21.38 -31.65 -5.21
C LEU A 120 -21.81 -32.42 -3.96
N ALA A 121 -21.33 -32.00 -2.78
CA ALA A 121 -21.64 -32.61 -1.50
C ALA A 121 -23.12 -32.44 -1.08
N LYS A 122 -23.76 -31.30 -1.39
CA LYS A 122 -25.16 -31.03 -1.03
C LYS A 122 -26.17 -31.69 -1.96
N ALA A 123 -25.78 -32.08 -3.18
CA ALA A 123 -26.68 -32.76 -4.10
C ALA A 123 -27.07 -34.15 -3.55
N LYS A 124 -28.37 -34.44 -3.42
CA LYS A 124 -28.88 -35.74 -2.95
C LYS A 124 -28.43 -36.86 -3.88
N ASN A 125 -27.88 -37.93 -3.29
CA ASN A 125 -27.45 -39.12 -4.02
C ASN A 125 -28.55 -40.18 -3.97
N ARG A 126 -28.85 -40.78 -5.13
CA ARG A 126 -29.77 -41.91 -5.28
C ARG A 126 -29.01 -43.24 -5.42
N SER A 127 -27.73 -43.22 -5.78
CA SER A 127 -26.90 -44.41 -6.02
C SER A 127 -25.46 -44.25 -5.52
N LEU A 128 -24.80 -45.37 -5.18
CA LEU A 128 -23.37 -45.43 -4.83
C LEU A 128 -22.46 -44.99 -6.00
N TRP A 129 -22.90 -45.21 -7.24
CA TRP A 129 -22.17 -44.78 -8.42
C TRP A 129 -22.13 -43.24 -8.56
N GLU A 130 -23.23 -42.56 -8.21
CA GLU A 130 -23.29 -41.09 -8.18
C GLU A 130 -22.42 -40.49 -7.06
N VAL A 131 -22.14 -41.27 -6.01
CA VAL A 131 -21.20 -40.87 -4.94
C VAL A 131 -19.77 -40.94 -5.46
N ASP A 132 -19.42 -42.01 -6.17
CA ASP A 132 -18.07 -42.22 -6.70
C ASP A 132 -17.70 -41.17 -7.78
N GLU A 133 -18.63 -40.84 -8.69
CA GLU A 133 -18.43 -39.76 -9.66
C GLU A 133 -18.19 -38.40 -8.99
N LYS A 134 -18.86 -38.12 -7.87
CA LYS A 134 -18.68 -36.87 -7.12
C LYS A 134 -17.31 -36.81 -6.44
N TYR A 135 -16.84 -37.93 -5.87
CA TYR A 135 -15.49 -37.98 -5.29
C TYR A 135 -14.43 -37.75 -6.35
N GLN A 136 -14.54 -38.39 -7.52
CA GLN A 136 -13.62 -38.16 -8.64
C GLN A 136 -13.67 -36.72 -9.15
N ALA A 137 -14.85 -36.08 -9.16
CA ALA A 137 -14.97 -34.67 -9.53
C ALA A 137 -14.30 -33.73 -8.52
N ILE A 138 -14.41 -34.02 -7.22
CA ILE A 138 -13.71 -33.28 -6.16
C ILE A 138 -12.20 -33.44 -6.29
N GLU A 139 -11.69 -34.67 -6.48
CA GLU A 139 -10.27 -34.94 -6.67
C GLU A 139 -9.70 -34.16 -7.86
N ARG A 140 -10.33 -34.24 -9.03
CA ARG A 140 -9.90 -33.47 -10.22
C ARG A 140 -9.87 -31.97 -9.96
N ARG A 141 -10.81 -31.45 -9.16
CA ARG A 141 -10.86 -30.01 -8.86
C ARG A 141 -9.77 -29.58 -7.89
N ILE A 142 -9.44 -30.43 -6.92
CA ILE A 142 -8.29 -30.24 -6.02
C ILE A 142 -6.99 -30.29 -6.82
N GLU A 143 -6.81 -31.27 -7.70
CA GLU A 143 -5.64 -31.35 -8.59
C GLU A 143 -5.49 -30.11 -9.48
N GLN A 144 -6.59 -29.61 -10.04
CA GLN A 144 -6.56 -28.37 -10.83
C GLN A 144 -6.15 -27.17 -9.99
N LEU A 145 -6.68 -27.04 -8.76
CA LEU A 145 -6.31 -25.98 -7.84
C LEU A 145 -4.81 -26.04 -7.48
N GLU A 146 -4.27 -27.24 -7.25
CA GLU A 146 -2.85 -27.45 -7.00
C GLU A 146 -1.99 -27.03 -8.20
N GLN A 147 -2.42 -27.37 -9.42
CA GLN A 147 -1.74 -26.95 -10.66
C GLN A 147 -1.76 -25.43 -10.83
N ASP A 148 -2.90 -24.78 -10.59
CA ASP A 148 -3.05 -23.33 -10.73
C ASP A 148 -2.19 -22.58 -9.69
N ILE A 149 -2.22 -23.03 -8.42
CA ILE A 149 -1.35 -22.51 -7.35
C ILE A 149 0.12 -22.72 -7.73
N SER A 150 0.48 -23.93 -8.15
CA SER A 150 1.86 -24.26 -8.57
C SER A 150 2.33 -23.35 -9.73
N ALA A 151 1.49 -23.08 -10.72
CA ALA A 151 1.81 -22.18 -11.83
C ALA A 151 2.06 -20.74 -11.35
N ILE A 152 1.23 -20.23 -10.44
CA ILE A 152 1.34 -18.86 -9.88
C ILE A 152 2.62 -18.69 -9.07
N PHE A 153 3.00 -19.69 -8.26
CA PHE A 153 4.14 -19.59 -7.34
C PHE A 153 5.48 -20.05 -7.94
N ARG A 154 5.49 -21.07 -8.82
CA ARG A 154 6.74 -21.63 -9.39
C ARG A 154 7.16 -20.99 -10.71
N HIS A 155 6.22 -20.41 -11.46
CA HIS A 155 6.50 -19.78 -12.74
C HIS A 155 5.96 -18.34 -12.78
N PRO A 156 6.53 -17.41 -11.99
CA PRO A 156 6.15 -16.01 -12.08
C PRO A 156 6.37 -15.53 -13.52
N LEU A 157 5.29 -15.08 -14.18
CA LEU A 157 5.35 -14.54 -15.54
C LEU A 157 6.52 -13.55 -15.65
N SER A 158 7.45 -13.84 -16.56
CA SER A 158 8.55 -12.93 -16.85
C SER A 158 7.99 -11.61 -17.37
N ILE A 159 8.70 -10.50 -17.12
CA ILE A 159 8.36 -9.19 -17.66
C ILE A 159 8.14 -9.27 -19.17
N GLU A 160 8.95 -10.08 -19.86
CA GLU A 160 8.80 -10.33 -21.30
C GLU A 160 7.47 -11.00 -21.67
N SER A 161 7.06 -12.05 -20.93
CA SER A 161 5.78 -12.74 -21.18
C SER A 161 4.57 -11.84 -20.87
N SER A 162 4.68 -10.99 -19.84
CA SER A 162 3.64 -10.03 -19.47
C SER A 162 3.49 -8.93 -20.51
N ILE A 163 4.61 -8.43 -21.05
CA ILE A 163 4.62 -7.45 -22.15
C ILE A 163 4.06 -8.09 -23.43
N ARG A 164 4.42 -9.34 -23.74
CA ARG A 164 3.87 -10.06 -24.90
C ARG A 164 2.36 -10.25 -24.80
N GLN A 165 1.84 -10.64 -23.63
CA GLN A 165 0.38 -10.72 -23.40
C GLN A 165 -0.31 -9.35 -23.49
N ALA A 166 0.29 -8.30 -22.92
CA ALA A 166 -0.25 -6.94 -22.97
C ALA A 166 -0.27 -6.38 -24.40
N ILE A 167 0.76 -6.66 -25.21
CA ILE A 167 0.81 -6.28 -26.63
C ILE A 167 -0.21 -7.08 -27.46
N GLN A 168 -0.43 -8.36 -27.13
CA GLN A 168 -1.48 -9.17 -27.79
C GLN A 168 -2.90 -8.65 -27.49
N LYS A 169 -3.15 -8.21 -26.25
CA LYS A 169 -4.45 -7.65 -25.86
C LYS A 169 -4.66 -6.20 -26.30
N SER A 170 -3.58 -5.45 -26.52
CA SER A 170 -3.64 -4.03 -26.91
C SER A 170 -2.44 -3.67 -27.81
N PRO A 171 -2.59 -3.73 -29.15
CA PRO A 171 -1.48 -3.51 -30.07
C PRO A 171 -0.93 -2.07 -30.03
N GLU A 172 -1.73 -1.08 -29.59
CA GLU A 172 -1.31 0.30 -29.36
C GLU A 172 -0.24 0.43 -28.27
N LEU A 173 -0.22 -0.52 -27.33
CA LEU A 173 0.73 -0.55 -26.22
C LEU A 173 2.16 -0.77 -26.73
N ARG A 174 2.34 -1.40 -27.90
CA ARG A 174 3.64 -1.54 -28.57
C ARG A 174 4.20 -0.20 -29.05
N ALA A 175 3.36 0.71 -29.56
CA ALA A 175 3.77 2.03 -30.01
C ALA A 175 4.19 2.90 -28.80
N ARG A 176 3.39 2.85 -27.74
CA ARG A 176 3.64 3.56 -26.48
C ARG A 176 4.90 3.08 -25.75
N LEU A 177 5.18 1.77 -25.79
CA LEU A 177 6.42 1.20 -25.24
C LEU A 177 7.66 1.63 -26.03
N ARG A 178 7.56 1.88 -27.35
CA ARG A 178 8.68 2.42 -28.13
C ARG A 178 8.98 3.86 -27.73
N GLU A 179 7.97 4.70 -27.57
CA GLU A 179 8.16 6.10 -27.13
C GLU A 179 8.78 6.20 -25.73
N LEU A 180 8.50 5.27 -24.83
CA LEU A 180 9.05 5.28 -23.46
C LEU A 180 10.47 4.70 -23.34
N LEU A 181 10.97 4.01 -24.37
CA LEU A 181 12.29 3.38 -24.39
C LEU A 181 13.30 4.09 -25.30
N THR A 182 12.90 5.22 -25.92
CA THR A 182 13.79 6.14 -26.66
C THR A 182 14.05 7.37 -25.82
#